data_AF-A0A6J6J2R4-F1
#
_entry.id   AF-A0A6J6J2R4-F1
#
_cell.length_a   1.000
_cell.length_b   1.000
_cell.length_c   1.000
_cell.angle_alpha   90.00
_cell.angle_beta   90.00
_cell.angle_gamma   90.00
#
_symmetry.space_group_name_H-M   'P 1'
#
loop_
_entity.id
_entity.type
_entity.pdbx_description
1 polymer ?
#
loop_
_entity_poly.entity_id
_entity_poly.type
_entity_poly.pdbx_seq_one_letter_code
_entity_poly.pdbx_strand_id
1 'polypeptide(L)' 'MMLDEGDVATPAEIDLCMLLGAGWPMHLGGILPYLDREGISESVSGKRFHQPGIASLP' A
#
# COMPACT_ATOMS: atom_id res chain seq x y z
N MET A 1 -7.74 1.20 -10.12
CA MET A 1 -8.99 0.48 -9.75
C MET A 1 -9.09 0.41 -8.23
N MET A 2 -10.24 0.73 -7.65
CA MET A 2 -10.48 1.18 -6.27
C MET A 2 -10.00 2.60 -5.93
N LEU A 3 -8.70 2.91 -6.03
CA LEU A 3 -8.21 4.28 -5.80
C LEU A 3 -8.55 5.23 -6.98
N ASP A 4 -8.40 4.76 -8.21
CA ASP A 4 -8.72 5.56 -9.41
C ASP A 4 -10.23 5.72 -9.64
N GLU A 5 -11.03 4.81 -9.08
CA GLU A 5 -12.50 4.86 -9.13
C GLU A 5 -13.10 5.66 -7.96
N GLY A 6 -12.29 5.96 -6.93
CA GLY A 6 -12.70 6.76 -5.77
C GLY A 6 -13.50 6.00 -4.71
N ASP A 7 -13.58 4.66 -4.81
CA ASP A 7 -14.27 3.81 -3.81
C ASP A 7 -13.55 3.79 -2.45
N VAL A 8 -12.26 4.16 -2.44
CA VAL A 8 -11.44 4.39 -1.25
C VAL A 8 -10.75 5.74 -1.38
N ALA A 9 -10.81 6.56 -0.33
CA ALA A 9 -10.34 7.93 -0.34
C ALA A 9 -8.81 8.01 -0.22
N THR A 10 -8.16 7.01 0.40
CA THR A 10 -6.69 7.00 0.55
C THR A 10 -6.09 5.58 0.53
N PRO A 11 -4.81 5.43 0.14
CA PRO A 11 -4.05 4.18 0.29
C PRO A 11 -4.14 3.57 1.70
N ALA A 12 -4.16 4.40 2.74
CA ALA A 12 -4.22 3.97 4.13
C ALA A 12 -5.51 3.22 4.48
N GLU A 13 -6.63 3.49 3.80
CA GLU A 13 -7.89 2.77 4.01
C GLU A 13 -7.80 1.32 3.53
N ILE A 14 -7.11 1.09 2.42
CA ILE A 14 -6.82 -0.26 1.93
C ILE A 14 -5.96 -1.00 2.96
N ASP A 15 -4.89 -0.37 3.45
CA ASP A 15 -4.03 -1.00 4.46
C ASP A 15 -4.79 -1.31 5.76
N LEU A 16 -5.67 -0.40 6.21
CA LEU A 16 -6.51 -0.62 7.38
C LEU A 16 -7.46 -1.81 7.21
N CYS A 17 -8.12 -1.90 6.05
CA CYS A 17 -8.99 -3.03 5.70
C CYS A 17 -8.21 -4.35 5.67
N MET A 18 -7.01 -4.33 5.10
CA MET A 18 -6.16 -5.52 5.02
C MET A 18 -5.68 -5.97 6.41
N LEU A 19 -5.29 -5.04 7.28
CA LEU A 19 -4.82 -5.34 8.63
C LEU A 19 -5.96 -5.83 9.55
N LEU A 20 -7.11 -5.16 9.52
CA LEU A 20 -8.21 -5.43 10.47
C LEU A 20 -9.25 -6.42 9.94
N GLY A 21 -9.45 -6.49 8.63
CA GLY A 21 -10.45 -7.34 7.98
C GLY A 21 -9.87 -8.62 7.39
N ALA A 22 -8.82 -8.50 6.56
CA ALA A 22 -8.24 -9.63 5.83
C ALA A 22 -7.15 -10.40 6.60
N GLY A 23 -6.74 -9.91 7.78
CA GLY A 23 -5.73 -10.56 8.62
C GLY A 23 -4.29 -10.42 8.10
N TRP A 24 -3.99 -9.35 7.37
CA TRP A 24 -2.63 -9.07 6.89
C TRP A 24 -1.64 -8.95 8.05
N PRO A 25 -0.39 -9.46 7.93
CA PRO A 25 0.57 -9.42 9.04
C PRO A 25 0.93 -7.99 9.46
N MET A 26 0.65 -7.63 10.71
CA MET A 26 0.87 -6.27 11.24
C MET A 26 2.34 -5.82 11.17
N HIS A 27 3.29 -6.74 11.32
CA HIS A 27 4.72 -6.42 11.27
C HIS A 27 5.20 -5.96 9.89
N LEU A 28 4.40 -6.16 8.85
CA LEU A 28 4.68 -5.65 7.51
C LEU A 28 4.14 -4.22 7.31
N GLY A 29 3.34 -3.68 8.22
CA GLY A 29 2.89 -2.28 8.20
C GLY A 29 1.79 -1.95 7.17
N GLY A 30 1.20 -2.96 6.53
CA GLY A 30 0.20 -2.80 5.45
C GLY A 30 0.62 -3.51 4.17
N ILE A 31 -0.31 -3.66 3.23
CA ILE A 31 -0.02 -4.28 1.93
C ILE A 31 0.65 -3.28 0.99
N LEU A 32 0.21 -2.03 0.95
CA LEU A 32 0.76 -1.02 0.05
C LEU A 32 2.19 -0.63 0.44
N PRO A 33 2.56 -0.46 1.73
CA PRO A 33 3.95 -0.33 2.16
C PRO A 33 4.82 -1.54 1.82
N TYR A 34 4.24 -2.74 1.75
CA TYR A 34 4.97 -3.94 1.32
C TYR A 34 5.22 -3.90 -0.19
N LEU A 35 4.19 -3.65 -1.01
CA LEU A 35 4.32 -3.54 -2.46
C LEU A 35 5.28 -2.42 -2.89
N ASP A 36 5.29 -1.31 -2.16
CA ASP A 36 6.20 -0.19 -2.38
C ASP A 36 7.66 -0.53 -2.06
N ARG A 37 7.93 -1.46 -1.14
CA ARG A 37 9.30 -1.93 -0.83
C ARG A 37 9.81 -2.95 -1.83
N GLU A 38 8.93 -3.83 -2.29
CA GLU A 38 9.25 -4.86 -3.28
C GLU A 38 9.30 -4.33 -4.72
N GLY A 39 9.03 -3.04 -4.94
CA GLY A 39 9.01 -2.42 -6.27
C GLY A 39 7.80 -2.80 -7.14
N ILE A 40 6.83 -3.53 -6.56
CA ILE A 40 5.65 -4.01 -7.28
C ILE A 40 4.74 -2.83 -7.66
N SER A 41 4.59 -1.84 -6.77
CA SER A 41 3.79 -0.64 -7.05
C SER A 41 4.31 0.11 -8.28
N GLU A 42 5.62 0.28 -8.42
CA GLU A 42 6.20 0.93 -9.59
C GLU A 42 6.06 0.07 -10.84
N SER A 43 6.24 -1.25 -10.73
CA SER A 43 6.11 -2.18 -11.85
C SER A 43 4.68 -2.24 -12.42
N VAL A 44 3.65 -2.16 -11.57
CA VAL A 44 2.25 -2.36 -11.98
C VAL A 44 1.53 -1.04 -12.22
N SER A 45 1.74 -0.06 -11.35
CA SER A 45 1.05 1.24 -11.38
C SER A 45 1.91 2.39 -11.91
N GLY A 46 3.20 2.17 -12.20
CA GLY A 46 4.12 3.20 -12.72
C GLY A 46 4.56 4.23 -11.66
N LYS A 47 4.12 4.07 -10.41
CA LYS A 47 4.45 4.95 -9.27
C LYS A 47 4.29 4.19 -7.96
N ARG A 48 4.94 4.68 -6.90
CA ARG A 48 4.70 4.24 -5.51
C ARG A 48 3.38 4.82 -4.99
N PHE A 49 2.79 4.16 -3.99
CA PHE A 49 1.64 4.70 -3.26
C PHE A 49 2.07 5.72 -2.21
N HIS A 50 3.27 5.56 -1.65
CA HIS A 50 3.83 6.44 -0.62
C HIS A 50 4.99 7.29 -1.12
N GLN A 51 5.21 8.43 -0.45
CA GLN A 51 6.34 9.32 -0.74
C GLN A 51 7.68 8.68 -0.33
N PRO A 52 8.80 9.07 -0.97
CA PRO A 52 10.13 8.66 -0.54
C PRO A 52 10.37 8.92 0.95
N GLY A 53 10.98 7.95 1.64
CA GLY A 53 11.17 7.96 3.10
C GLY A 53 10.07 7.24 3.87
N ILE A 54 8.88 7.04 3.27
CA ILE A 54 7.85 6.14 3.80
C ILE A 54 8.04 4.77 3.13
N ALA A 55 7.99 3.71 3.93
CA ALA A 55 8.17 2.33 3.47
C ALA A 55 9.37 2.18 2.52
N SER A 56 10.46 2.91 2.80
CA SER A 56 11.66 2.89 1.96
C SER A 56 12.68 1.98 2.64
N LEU A 57 13.37 1.16 1.86
CA LEU A 57 14.49 0.37 2.37
C LEU A 57 15.71 1.30 2.56
N PRO A 58 16.57 1.04 3.57
CA PRO A 58 17.81 1.79 3.76
C PRO A 58 18.80 1.61 2.60
#